data_AF-A0A6B3SW84-F1
#
_entry.id   AF-A0A6B3SW84-F1
#
_cell.length_a   1.000
_cell.length_b   1.000
_cell.length_c   1.000
_cell.angle_alpha   90.00
_cell.angle_beta   90.00
_cell.angle_gamma   90.00
#
_symmetry.space_group_name_H-M   'P 1'
#
loop_
_entity.id
_entity.type
_entity.pdbx_description
1 polymer ?
#
loop_
_entity_poly.entity_id
_entity_poly.type
_entity_poly.pdbx_seq_one_letter_code
_entity_poly.pdbx_strand_id
1 'polypeptide(L)'
;MRPLLAACLIVALSGCGALNSVVAGTRSLIGLDPKPVEPDWKSVAIAAADDANANSAVAVDLVLIKDKAVLDSLVTMPAAKWFSSRNELQRTFPEAFTVYQYELVPTQAVQLDAKSYGKERAWAAFVFANYASPGEHRARLLLNNSGYSVRLNAQSFTINEFKTGPAQ
;
A
#
# COMPACT_ATOMS: atom_id res chain seq x y z
N MET A 1 76.73 -14.46 6.40
CA MET A 1 76.35 -14.71 4.99
C MET A 1 74.88 -15.10 4.96
N ARG A 2 74.01 -14.29 4.34
CA ARG A 2 72.65 -14.65 3.88
C ARG A 2 72.77 -15.61 2.67
N PRO A 3 71.79 -16.46 2.28
CA PRO A 3 70.40 -16.03 2.05
C PRO A 3 69.23 -17.05 2.18
N LEU A 4 68.03 -16.45 2.24
CA LEU A 4 66.72 -16.80 1.63
C LEU A 4 66.21 -18.26 1.53
N LEU A 5 64.95 -18.45 1.97
CA LEU A 5 63.77 -18.97 1.22
C LEU A 5 62.66 -19.22 2.27
N ALA A 6 61.63 -18.39 2.47
CA ALA A 6 60.55 -17.93 1.59
C ALA A 6 59.74 -19.05 0.94
N ALA A 7 58.72 -19.54 1.64
CA ALA A 7 57.56 -20.20 1.04
C ALA A 7 56.29 -19.74 1.79
N CYS A 8 55.61 -18.77 1.17
CA CYS A 8 54.33 -18.21 1.60
C CYS A 8 53.22 -19.20 1.25
N LEU A 9 52.52 -19.74 2.25
CA LEU A 9 51.35 -20.58 2.07
C LEU A 9 50.12 -19.68 1.86
N ILE A 10 49.69 -19.54 0.60
CA ILE A 10 48.48 -18.80 0.24
C ILE A 10 47.27 -19.70 0.52
N VAL A 11 46.46 -19.35 1.52
CA VAL A 11 45.14 -19.94 1.75
C VAL A 11 44.13 -19.17 0.91
N ALA A 12 43.66 -19.77 -0.18
CA ALA A 12 42.52 -19.26 -0.94
C ALA A 12 41.21 -19.72 -0.27
N LEU A 13 40.59 -18.85 0.54
CA LEU A 13 39.19 -19.02 0.93
C LEU A 13 38.28 -18.55 -0.21
N SER A 14 37.78 -19.51 -0.99
CA SER A 14 36.65 -19.33 -1.88
C SER A 14 35.36 -19.23 -1.07
N GLY A 15 35.00 -18.02 -0.63
CA GLY A 15 33.69 -17.70 -0.06
C GLY A 15 32.85 -16.91 -1.04
N CYS A 16 32.03 -17.57 -1.85
CA CYS A 16 30.97 -16.95 -2.63
C CYS A 16 29.62 -17.27 -1.99
N GLY A 17 28.89 -16.24 -1.57
CA GLY A 17 27.47 -16.36 -1.21
C GLY A 17 27.09 -15.85 0.18
N ALA A 18 27.29 -14.56 0.47
CA ALA A 18 26.54 -13.82 1.51
C ALA A 18 26.81 -12.30 1.43
N LEU A 19 26.52 -11.67 0.28
CA LEU A 19 26.63 -10.20 0.14
C LEU A 19 25.34 -9.58 -0.41
N ASN A 20 24.18 -9.97 0.12
CA ASN A 20 22.92 -9.25 -0.15
C ASN A 20 22.38 -8.45 1.06
N SER A 21 23.06 -8.47 2.21
CA SER A 21 22.53 -7.89 3.45
C SER A 21 23.08 -6.50 3.83
N VAL A 22 24.04 -5.95 3.08
CA VAL A 22 24.71 -4.68 3.48
C VAL A 22 24.00 -3.42 2.97
N VAL A 23 23.02 -3.54 2.06
CA VAL A 23 22.33 -2.36 1.49
C VAL A 23 21.28 -1.76 2.42
N ALA A 24 20.88 -2.46 3.49
CA ALA A 24 19.92 -1.92 4.46
C ALA A 24 20.56 -0.98 5.50
N GLY A 25 21.84 -1.15 5.83
CA GLY A 25 22.48 -0.47 6.97
C GLY A 25 23.05 0.93 6.67
N THR A 26 23.40 1.23 5.42
CA THR A 26 24.11 2.49 5.08
C THR A 26 23.18 3.69 4.86
N ARG A 27 21.87 3.49 4.64
CA ARG A 27 20.91 4.60 4.48
C ARG A 27 20.63 5.35 5.78
N SER A 28 20.75 4.64 6.91
CA SER A 28 20.48 5.19 8.25
C SER A 28 21.51 6.26 8.68
N LEU A 29 22.73 6.23 8.12
CA LEU A 29 23.80 7.17 8.47
C LEU A 29 23.77 8.50 7.70
N ILE A 30 22.85 8.67 6.74
CA ILE A 30 22.76 9.86 5.87
C ILE A 30 21.42 10.60 6.06
N GLY A 31 20.56 10.17 7.00
CA GLY A 31 19.25 10.80 7.23
C GLY A 31 18.32 10.77 6.00
N LEU A 32 18.53 9.80 5.11
CA LEU A 32 17.81 9.61 3.84
C LEU A 32 16.59 8.69 3.96
N ASP A 33 16.07 8.52 5.18
CA ASP A 33 14.85 7.76 5.36
C ASP A 33 13.71 8.46 4.60
N PRO A 34 13.00 7.74 3.70
CA PRO A 34 11.84 8.31 3.03
C PRO A 34 10.88 8.85 4.10
N LYS A 35 10.16 9.93 3.82
CA LYS A 35 9.16 10.49 4.74
C LYS A 35 7.76 10.18 4.19
N PRO A 36 6.73 10.10 5.05
CA PRO A 36 5.36 10.01 4.57
C PRO A 36 5.02 11.26 3.74
N VAL A 37 4.31 11.06 2.64
CA VAL A 37 3.96 12.08 1.65
C VAL A 37 2.44 12.23 1.56
N GLU A 38 1.99 13.40 1.12
CA GLU A 38 0.60 13.60 0.74
C GLU A 38 0.31 12.86 -0.57
N PRO A 39 -0.89 12.29 -0.77
CA PRO A 39 -1.27 11.77 -2.08
C PRO A 39 -1.40 12.91 -3.11
N ASP A 40 -0.81 12.75 -4.29
CA ASP A 40 -0.93 13.65 -5.46
C ASP A 40 -2.30 13.54 -6.16
N TRP A 41 -3.24 12.82 -5.54
CA TRP A 41 -4.53 12.51 -6.13
C TRP A 41 -5.39 13.76 -6.20
N LYS A 42 -5.94 14.05 -7.37
CA LYS A 42 -6.96 15.08 -7.57
C LYS A 42 -8.33 14.57 -7.15
N SER A 43 -8.62 13.31 -7.50
CA SER A 43 -9.86 12.63 -7.14
C SER A 43 -9.68 11.12 -7.05
N VAL A 44 -10.53 10.49 -6.24
CA VAL A 44 -10.76 9.05 -6.21
C VAL A 44 -12.25 8.83 -6.38
N ALA A 45 -12.66 8.22 -7.49
CA ALA A 45 -14.04 7.81 -7.74
C ALA A 45 -14.22 6.35 -7.36
N ILE A 46 -15.30 6.02 -6.65
CA ILE A 46 -15.68 4.64 -6.32
C ILE A 46 -17.10 4.44 -6.83
N ALA A 47 -17.31 3.47 -7.72
CA ALA A 47 -18.59 3.20 -8.32
C ALA A 47 -18.93 1.71 -8.28
N ALA A 48 -20.17 1.39 -7.95
CA ALA A 48 -20.72 0.04 -7.99
C ALA A 48 -21.38 -0.24 -9.35
N ALA A 49 -21.06 -1.40 -9.93
CA ALA A 49 -21.82 -1.98 -11.02
C ALA A 49 -23.26 -2.27 -10.58
N ASP A 50 -24.15 -2.51 -11.54
CA ASP A 50 -25.55 -2.91 -11.31
C ASP A 50 -25.69 -4.29 -10.66
N ASP A 51 -24.68 -5.15 -10.82
CA ASP A 51 -24.61 -6.49 -10.24
C ASP A 51 -23.64 -6.61 -9.05
N ALA A 52 -23.15 -5.48 -8.52
CA ALA A 52 -22.09 -5.45 -7.52
C ALA A 52 -22.40 -6.36 -6.31
N ASN A 53 -21.39 -7.13 -5.86
CA ASN A 53 -21.49 -8.08 -4.75
C ASN A 53 -22.75 -8.94 -4.78
N ALA A 54 -23.01 -9.55 -5.94
CA ALA A 54 -24.21 -10.33 -6.20
C ALA A 54 -25.50 -9.56 -5.88
N ASN A 55 -25.61 -8.33 -6.38
CA ASN A 55 -26.73 -7.41 -6.16
C ASN A 55 -26.91 -6.97 -4.70
N SER A 56 -25.81 -6.86 -3.95
CA SER A 56 -25.80 -6.49 -2.53
C SER A 56 -24.90 -5.28 -2.28
N ALA A 57 -25.08 -4.63 -1.13
CA ALA A 57 -24.19 -3.55 -0.72
C ALA A 57 -22.74 -4.02 -0.55
N VAL A 58 -21.78 -3.14 -0.81
CA VAL A 58 -20.33 -3.37 -0.58
C VAL A 58 -19.78 -2.28 0.32
N ALA A 59 -19.26 -2.68 1.47
CA ALA A 59 -18.44 -1.79 2.30
C ALA A 59 -17.05 -1.65 1.66
N VAL A 60 -16.60 -0.41 1.49
CA VAL A 60 -15.31 -0.08 0.92
C VAL A 60 -14.61 0.93 1.82
N ASP A 61 -13.38 0.59 2.19
CA ASP A 61 -12.51 1.45 2.99
C ASP A 61 -11.32 1.89 2.13
N LEU A 62 -11.16 3.19 1.94
CA LEU A 62 -9.91 3.80 1.50
C LEU A 62 -9.07 4.12 2.73
N VAL A 63 -7.87 3.54 2.81
CA VAL A 63 -7.02 3.60 3.99
C VAL A 63 -5.70 4.26 3.63
N LEU A 64 -5.37 5.36 4.33
CA LEU A 64 -4.06 6.01 4.26
C LEU A 64 -3.25 5.60 5.48
N ILE A 65 -2.13 4.92 5.28
CA ILE A 65 -1.30 4.37 6.36
C ILE A 65 -0.19 5.37 6.70
N LYS A 66 -0.18 5.82 7.95
CA LYS A 66 0.72 6.85 8.50
C LYS A 66 1.88 6.26 9.29
N ASP A 67 1.72 5.04 9.80
CA ASP A 67 2.74 4.31 10.56
C ASP A 67 3.32 3.13 9.75
N LYS A 68 4.65 3.03 9.70
CA LYS A 68 5.35 2.01 8.92
C LYS A 68 5.28 0.60 9.53
N ALA A 69 5.22 0.49 10.86
CA ALA A 69 5.07 -0.81 11.52
C ALA A 69 3.69 -1.42 11.24
N VAL A 70 2.66 -0.57 11.13
CA VAL A 70 1.31 -1.01 10.75
C VAL A 70 1.23 -1.36 9.26
N LEU A 71 1.96 -0.66 8.39
CA LEU A 71 2.02 -0.95 6.96
C LEU A 71 2.39 -2.42 6.67
N ASP A 72 3.43 -2.93 7.33
CA ASP A 72 3.93 -4.29 7.11
C ASP A 72 2.88 -5.35 7.47
N SER A 73 1.99 -5.06 8.42
CA SER A 73 0.89 -5.95 8.79
C SER A 73 -0.30 -5.87 7.82
N LEU A 74 -0.54 -4.70 7.21
CA LEU A 74 -1.69 -4.47 6.34
C LEU A 74 -1.46 -4.90 4.89
N VAL A 75 -0.21 -4.94 4.42
CA VAL A 75 0.10 -5.25 3.02
C VAL A 75 -0.33 -6.67 2.60
N THR A 76 -0.33 -7.61 3.54
CA THR A 76 -0.76 -9.01 3.33
C THR A 76 -2.15 -9.31 3.90
N MET A 77 -2.84 -8.31 4.45
CA MET A 77 -4.12 -8.51 5.10
C MET A 77 -5.25 -8.59 4.06
N PRO A 78 -6.06 -9.67 4.05
CA PRO A 78 -7.27 -9.73 3.24
C PRO A 78 -8.35 -8.78 3.78
N ALA A 79 -9.24 -8.30 2.91
CA ALA A 79 -10.30 -7.37 3.29
C ALA A 79 -11.22 -7.88 4.40
N ALA A 80 -11.64 -9.14 4.34
CA ALA A 80 -12.48 -9.72 5.40
C ALA A 80 -11.80 -9.59 6.78
N LYS A 81 -10.47 -9.79 6.85
CA LYS A 81 -9.73 -9.63 8.09
C LYS A 81 -9.64 -8.16 8.50
N TRP A 82 -9.37 -7.25 7.56
CA TRP A 82 -9.40 -5.81 7.81
C TRP A 82 -10.74 -5.39 8.44
N PHE A 83 -11.87 -5.68 7.79
CA PHE A 83 -13.19 -5.27 8.29
C PHE A 83 -13.53 -5.89 9.65
N SER A 84 -13.12 -7.13 9.91
CA SER A 84 -13.33 -7.78 11.22
C SER A 84 -12.48 -7.20 12.37
N SER A 85 -11.35 -6.57 12.07
CA SER A 85 -10.35 -6.15 13.07
C SER A 85 -10.06 -4.65 13.11
N ARG A 86 -10.52 -3.88 12.11
CA ARG A 86 -10.27 -2.43 11.96
C ARG A 86 -10.58 -1.64 13.23
N ASN A 87 -11.71 -1.90 13.88
CA ASN A 87 -12.11 -1.15 15.07
C ASN A 87 -11.15 -1.39 16.24
N GLU A 88 -10.61 -2.60 16.37
CA GLU A 88 -9.58 -2.91 17.37
C GLU A 88 -8.25 -2.24 16.98
N LEU A 89 -7.83 -2.38 15.73
CA LEU A 89 -6.62 -1.73 15.20
C LEU A 89 -6.64 -0.22 15.40
N GLN A 90 -7.77 0.45 15.16
CA GLN A 90 -7.92 1.89 15.36
C GLN A 90 -7.85 2.27 16.84
N ARG A 91 -8.31 1.42 17.76
CA ARG A 91 -8.19 1.68 19.21
C ARG A 91 -6.76 1.47 19.68
N THR A 92 -6.08 0.44 19.19
CA THR A 92 -4.69 0.14 19.55
C THR A 92 -3.73 1.17 18.95
N PHE A 93 -3.98 1.62 17.71
CA PHE A 93 -3.11 2.51 16.94
C PHE A 93 -3.90 3.69 16.35
N PRO A 94 -4.41 4.62 17.17
CA PRO A 94 -5.36 5.66 16.75
C PRO A 94 -4.81 6.64 15.69
N GLU A 95 -3.49 6.78 15.60
CA GLU A 95 -2.84 7.68 14.64
C GLU A 95 -2.16 6.94 13.48
N ALA A 96 -2.21 5.60 13.45
CA ALA A 96 -1.46 4.82 12.48
C ALA A 96 -2.05 4.85 11.06
N PHE A 97 -3.32 5.19 10.92
CA PHE A 97 -3.99 5.29 9.63
C PHE A 97 -5.23 6.19 9.68
N THR A 98 -5.61 6.75 8.53
CA THR A 98 -6.91 7.38 8.31
C THR A 98 -7.76 6.46 7.44
N VAL A 99 -9.04 6.30 7.77
CA VAL A 99 -10.00 5.49 7.02
C VAL A 99 -11.13 6.36 6.49
N TYR A 100 -11.36 6.30 5.18
CA TYR A 100 -12.56 6.84 4.54
C TYR A 100 -13.48 5.67 4.22
N GLN A 101 -14.60 5.61 4.93
CA GLN A 101 -15.51 4.47 4.92
C GLN A 101 -16.73 4.80 4.07
N TYR A 102 -17.08 3.89 3.17
CA TYR A 102 -18.27 4.00 2.34
C TYR A 102 -18.98 2.66 2.26
N GLU A 103 -20.29 2.72 2.07
CA GLU A 103 -21.09 1.56 1.69
C GLU A 103 -21.86 1.94 0.42
N LEU A 104 -21.68 1.14 -0.63
CA LEU A 104 -22.30 1.39 -1.94
C LEU A 104 -23.24 0.24 -2.26
N VAL A 105 -24.49 0.57 -2.56
CA VAL A 105 -25.42 -0.35 -3.22
C VAL A 105 -25.17 -0.34 -4.74
N PRO A 106 -25.65 -1.36 -5.49
CA PRO A 106 -25.51 -1.37 -6.94
C PRO A 106 -25.96 -0.07 -7.61
N THR A 107 -25.24 0.36 -8.65
CA THR A 107 -25.40 1.63 -9.39
C THR A 107 -24.99 2.92 -8.66
N GLN A 108 -24.67 2.85 -7.37
CA GLN A 108 -24.20 4.03 -6.62
C GLN A 108 -22.76 4.39 -6.99
N ALA A 109 -22.44 5.68 -6.87
CA ALA A 109 -21.07 6.18 -6.95
C ALA A 109 -20.81 7.24 -5.88
N VAL A 110 -19.55 7.34 -5.47
CA VAL A 110 -19.03 8.40 -4.59
C VAL A 110 -17.71 8.93 -5.17
N GLN A 111 -17.43 10.21 -4.93
CA GLN A 111 -16.18 10.83 -5.34
C GLN A 111 -15.53 11.52 -4.15
N LEU A 112 -14.24 11.25 -3.95
CA LEU A 112 -13.42 11.91 -2.96
C LEU A 112 -12.46 12.86 -3.67
N ASP A 113 -12.60 14.14 -3.38
CA ASP A 113 -11.70 15.16 -3.91
C ASP A 113 -10.46 15.32 -3.02
N ALA A 114 -9.42 15.96 -3.57
CA ALA A 114 -8.18 16.24 -2.84
C ALA A 114 -8.38 16.91 -1.48
N LYS A 115 -9.46 17.66 -1.27
CA LYS A 115 -9.75 18.29 0.03
C LYS A 115 -10.02 17.28 1.15
N SER A 116 -10.46 16.06 0.82
CA SER A 116 -10.79 15.02 1.79
C SER A 116 -9.54 14.40 2.42
N TYR A 117 -8.44 14.29 1.67
CA TYR A 117 -7.22 13.58 2.08
C TYR A 117 -5.92 14.35 1.85
N GLY A 118 -5.93 15.51 1.20
CA GLY A 118 -4.72 16.20 0.75
C GLY A 118 -3.85 16.79 1.86
N LYS A 119 -4.26 16.69 3.14
CA LYS A 119 -3.42 17.03 4.30
C LYS A 119 -2.85 15.79 5.00
N GLU A 120 -3.25 14.60 4.54
CA GLU A 120 -2.84 13.35 5.15
C GLU A 120 -1.50 12.90 4.60
N ARG A 121 -0.53 12.75 5.48
CA ARG A 121 0.79 12.23 5.11
C ARG A 121 0.83 10.73 5.35
N ALA A 122 1.07 9.96 4.30
CA ALA A 122 1.03 8.50 4.33
C ALA A 122 2.27 7.87 3.70
N TRP A 123 2.55 6.63 4.08
CA TRP A 123 3.56 5.76 3.46
C TRP A 123 2.99 4.95 2.31
N ALA A 124 1.72 4.60 2.42
CA ALA A 124 0.99 3.84 1.43
C ALA A 124 -0.50 4.09 1.59
N ALA A 125 -1.23 3.73 0.56
CA ALA A 125 -2.67 3.69 0.61
C ALA A 125 -3.21 2.37 0.08
N PHE A 126 -4.34 1.95 0.61
CA PHE A 126 -5.05 0.76 0.18
C PHE A 126 -6.53 1.02 0.01
N VAL A 127 -7.14 0.31 -0.92
CA VAL A 127 -8.58 0.11 -0.97
C VAL A 127 -8.86 -1.31 -0.53
N PHE A 128 -9.77 -1.47 0.43
CA PHE A 128 -10.33 -2.74 0.85
C PHE A 128 -11.81 -2.78 0.50
N ALA A 129 -12.29 -3.88 -0.07
CA ALA A 129 -13.71 -4.07 -0.39
C ALA A 129 -14.24 -5.35 0.27
N ASN A 130 -15.30 -5.23 1.07
CA ASN A 130 -15.86 -6.34 1.85
C ASN A 130 -16.85 -7.18 1.02
N TYR A 131 -16.35 -7.91 0.04
CA TYR A 131 -17.16 -8.84 -0.74
C TYR A 131 -17.57 -10.07 0.07
N ALA A 132 -18.73 -10.63 -0.26
CA ALA A 132 -19.17 -11.93 0.26
C ALA A 132 -18.37 -13.10 -0.33
N SER A 133 -17.81 -12.94 -1.53
CA SER A 133 -16.89 -13.91 -2.13
C SER A 133 -15.58 -14.00 -1.32
N PRO A 134 -14.93 -15.18 -1.28
CA PRO A 134 -13.57 -15.29 -0.77
C PRO A 134 -12.57 -14.55 -1.67
N GLY A 135 -11.57 -13.90 -1.07
CA GLY A 135 -10.48 -13.26 -1.81
C GLY A 135 -9.75 -12.21 -0.99
N GLU A 136 -8.61 -11.75 -1.52
CA GLU A 136 -7.82 -10.67 -0.90
C GLU A 136 -8.63 -9.38 -0.82
N HIS A 137 -9.34 -9.05 -1.90
CA HIS A 137 -10.16 -7.84 -2.06
C HIS A 137 -9.52 -6.57 -1.51
N ARG A 138 -8.21 -6.46 -1.76
CA ARG A 138 -7.38 -5.34 -1.37
C ARG A 138 -6.47 -4.97 -2.54
N ALA A 139 -6.26 -3.68 -2.75
CA ALA A 139 -5.29 -3.19 -3.71
C ALA A 139 -4.55 -1.96 -3.17
N ARG A 140 -3.28 -1.84 -3.53
CA ARG A 140 -2.44 -0.69 -3.16
C ARG A 140 -2.66 0.44 -4.16
N LEU A 141 -2.85 1.66 -3.66
CA LEU A 141 -2.85 2.88 -4.45
C LEU A 141 -1.50 3.58 -4.26
N LEU A 142 -0.82 3.87 -5.38
CA LEU A 142 0.37 4.69 -5.39
C LEU A 142 0.01 6.15 -5.09
N LEU A 143 0.77 6.76 -4.19
CA LEU A 143 0.53 8.13 -3.72
C LEU A 143 0.89 9.18 -4.78
N ASN A 144 1.75 8.85 -5.75
CA ASN A 144 2.23 9.77 -6.80
C ASN A 144 1.44 9.72 -8.11
N ASN A 145 0.29 9.05 -8.14
CA ASN A 145 -0.61 9.06 -9.29
C ASN A 145 -1.56 10.27 -9.24
N SER A 146 -2.19 10.62 -10.36
CA SER A 146 -3.09 11.80 -10.39
C SER A 146 -4.50 11.53 -9.83
N GLY A 147 -4.85 10.26 -9.61
CA GLY A 147 -6.12 9.82 -9.04
C GLY A 147 -6.54 8.45 -9.57
N TYR A 148 -7.72 7.99 -9.14
CA TYR A 148 -8.20 6.63 -9.41
C TYR A 148 -9.70 6.55 -9.67
N SER A 149 -10.09 5.56 -10.48
CA SER A 149 -11.45 5.05 -10.59
C SER A 149 -11.48 3.60 -10.09
N VAL A 150 -12.14 3.37 -8.97
CA VAL A 150 -12.43 2.05 -8.40
C VAL A 150 -13.82 1.61 -8.86
N ARG A 151 -13.90 0.48 -9.56
CA ARG A 151 -15.18 -0.11 -9.97
C ARG A 151 -15.42 -1.41 -9.21
N LEU A 152 -16.47 -1.45 -8.41
CA LEU A 152 -16.94 -2.60 -7.66
C LEU A 152 -17.84 -3.45 -8.58
N ASN A 153 -17.45 -4.68 -8.88
CA ASN A 153 -18.22 -5.62 -9.72
C ASN A 153 -18.89 -6.70 -8.87
N ALA A 154 -19.44 -7.74 -9.50
CA ALA A 154 -20.14 -8.83 -8.82
C ALA A 154 -19.35 -9.57 -7.72
N GLN A 155 -18.04 -9.79 -7.90
CA GLN A 155 -17.25 -10.63 -6.97
C GLN A 155 -15.87 -10.07 -6.64
N SER A 156 -15.47 -8.99 -7.31
CA SER A 156 -14.17 -8.35 -7.16
C SER A 156 -14.27 -6.90 -7.68
N PHE A 157 -13.22 -6.13 -7.50
CA PHE A 157 -13.16 -4.77 -8.03
C PHE A 157 -11.97 -4.60 -8.97
N THR A 158 -12.05 -3.55 -9.78
CA THR A 158 -10.98 -3.11 -10.68
C THR A 158 -10.57 -1.70 -10.33
N ILE A 159 -9.30 -1.38 -10.56
CA ILE A 159 -8.75 -0.03 -10.38
C ILE A 159 -8.19 0.43 -11.72
N ASN A 160 -8.62 1.62 -12.13
CA ASN A 160 -8.00 2.35 -13.22
C ASN A 160 -7.38 3.63 -12.66
N GLU A 161 -6.17 3.95 -13.11
CA GLU A 161 -5.50 5.20 -12.78
C GLU A 161 -6.01 6.30 -13.71
N PHE A 162 -6.21 7.51 -13.19
CA PHE A 162 -6.35 8.67 -14.06
C PHE A 162 -4.97 8.98 -14.64
N LYS A 163 -4.84 8.75 -15.95
CA LYS A 163 -3.65 9.15 -16.68
C LYS A 163 -3.80 10.63 -17.01
N THR A 164 -2.94 11.47 -16.44
CA THR A 164 -2.81 12.84 -16.94
C THR A 164 -2.07 12.73 -18.28
N GLY A 165 -2.81 12.78 -19.39
CA GLY A 165 -2.21 13.02 -20.69
C GLY A 165 -1.57 14.42 -20.70
N PRO A 166 -0.47 14.66 -21.44
CA PRO A 166 0.01 16.02 -21.62
C PRO A 166 -1.15 16.86 -22.16
N ALA A 167 -1.39 18.02 -21.55
CA ALA A 167 -2.28 19.01 -22.14
C ALA A 167 -1.84 19.24 -23.59
N GLN A 168 -2.75 18.99 -24.53
CA GLN A 168 -2.55 19.32 -25.95
C GLN A 168 -2.76 20.81 -26.15
#